data_AF-A0A3Q3ASQ7-F1
#
_entry.id   AF-A0A3Q3ASQ7-F1
#
_cell.length_a   1.000
_cell.length_b   1.000
_cell.length_c   1.000
_cell.angle_alpha   90.00
_cell.angle_beta   90.00
_cell.angle_gamma   90.00
#
_symmetry.space_group_name_H-M   'P 1'
#
loop_
_entity.id
_entity.type
_entity.pdbx_description
1 polymer ?
#
loop_
_entity_poly.entity_id
_entity_poly.type
_entity_poly.pdbx_seq_one_letter_code
_entity_poly.pdbx_strand_id
1 'polypeptide(L)'
;LGNVSALRTFRVLRALKTISLSNRPSGLKTIVGALIQSVKKLADVMILTVFCLSVFALIGLQLFMGNLRQKCVRRTDHCLNGSLPSNTSFFYNFYKVEGAKDALICGNSSDAGKCPDGFDCLKTGRNPNYGYTSFDTFGWAFLSLFRLMTQDYWENLYHQTLRSAGKTYMVFFVVVIFLGSFYLINLILAVVAMAYEEQNQATIAEACQKEREFQQAMERLKKEQQVAVMLVLSGLPCVCSAELEEAHKKCHPCWYVFAHRYLVWECCPSWLRVKQLVKIMVMDPFLDLAITVCIVLNTLFMAMEHYPMTEEFNGMLTIGNLVFSGIFTAEMVLKIIALDPYYYFQTGWNIFDSIIVCLSLMELGLSDVEGLSVLRSFRLLRVFKLARSWPTLNTLIKIIGNSMGALGNLTLVLAIIVFIFAVVGMQLFGKNYQECTCKISKDCSLPRWHMKDFFHSFLIVFRVLCGEWIETMWDCMEVAGQPLCILVFMLVMVIGNLVVSRV
;
A
#
# COMPACT_ATOMS: atom_id res chain seq x y z
N LEU A 1 -36.66 17.30 -4.99
CA LEU A 1 -35.46 17.77 -5.72
C LEU A 1 -34.40 16.66 -5.64
N GLY A 2 -34.18 15.96 -6.75
CA GLY A 2 -33.50 14.67 -6.79
C GLY A 2 -32.03 14.69 -6.37
N ASN A 3 -31.54 13.55 -5.91
CA ASN A 3 -30.22 13.30 -5.34
C ASN A 3 -29.09 13.50 -6.36
N VAL A 4 -28.82 14.77 -6.75
CA VAL A 4 -27.84 15.14 -7.78
C VAL A 4 -26.43 14.64 -7.42
N SER A 5 -26.11 14.52 -6.13
CA SER A 5 -24.83 13.98 -5.64
C SER A 5 -24.66 12.51 -6.03
N ALA A 6 -25.71 11.68 -5.87
CA ALA A 6 -25.68 10.28 -6.31
C ALA A 6 -25.58 10.17 -7.84
N LEU A 7 -26.22 11.07 -8.60
CA LEU A 7 -26.09 11.06 -10.07
C LEU A 7 -24.70 11.49 -10.56
N ARG A 8 -23.96 12.29 -9.78
CA ARG A 8 -22.57 12.67 -10.10
C ARG A 8 -21.61 11.49 -9.99
N THR A 9 -21.90 10.47 -9.18
CA THR A 9 -21.04 9.28 -9.09
C THR A 9 -21.00 8.49 -10.39
N PHE A 10 -22.07 8.52 -11.22
CA PHE A 10 -22.03 7.91 -12.55
C PHE A 10 -20.98 8.53 -13.47
N ARG A 11 -20.54 9.77 -13.20
CA ARG A 11 -19.41 10.38 -13.93
C ARG A 11 -18.10 9.64 -13.66
N VAL A 12 -17.96 8.98 -12.49
CA VAL A 12 -16.79 8.16 -12.13
C VAL A 12 -16.73 6.88 -12.96
N LEU A 13 -17.86 6.38 -13.49
CA LEU A 13 -17.83 5.26 -14.45
C LEU A 13 -17.09 5.62 -15.74
N ARG A 14 -16.84 6.92 -16.03
CA ARG A 14 -15.94 7.33 -17.12
C ARG A 14 -14.49 6.92 -16.85
N ALA A 15 -14.06 6.82 -15.59
CA ALA A 15 -12.75 6.28 -15.25
C ALA A 15 -12.65 4.79 -15.62
N LEU A 16 -13.75 4.01 -15.56
CA LEU A 16 -13.76 2.65 -16.11
C LEU A 16 -13.53 2.63 -17.62
N LYS A 17 -13.74 3.75 -18.34
CA LYS A 17 -13.36 3.81 -19.75
C LYS A 17 -11.86 3.74 -19.95
N THR A 18 -11.00 4.09 -18.99
CA THR A 18 -9.54 3.87 -19.15
C THR A 18 -9.22 2.39 -19.26
N ILE A 19 -10.02 1.53 -18.60
CA ILE A 19 -9.95 0.08 -18.73
C ILE A 19 -10.34 -0.37 -20.16
N SER A 20 -11.29 0.33 -20.80
CA SER A 20 -11.73 0.04 -22.18
C SER A 20 -10.94 0.75 -23.30
N LEU A 21 -10.36 1.93 -23.03
CA LEU A 21 -9.73 2.84 -24.01
C LEU A 21 -8.20 2.76 -24.04
N SER A 22 -7.56 2.13 -23.05
CA SER A 22 -6.15 1.78 -23.20
C SER A 22 -6.04 0.84 -24.39
N ASN A 23 -5.55 1.37 -25.52
CA ASN A 23 -5.32 0.69 -26.80
C ASN A 23 -4.25 -0.43 -26.73
N ARG A 24 -4.10 -1.08 -25.56
CA ARG A 24 -3.35 -2.30 -25.32
C ARG A 24 -4.35 -3.40 -24.88
N PRO A 25 -5.11 -4.00 -25.83
CA PRO A 25 -6.37 -4.67 -25.53
C PRO A 25 -6.25 -6.05 -24.86
N SER A 26 -5.05 -6.61 -24.74
CA SER A 26 -4.86 -8.01 -24.33
C SER A 26 -4.56 -8.21 -22.84
N GLY A 27 -3.94 -7.26 -22.14
CA GLY A 27 -3.53 -7.46 -20.74
C GLY A 27 -4.65 -7.25 -19.73
N LEU A 28 -5.25 -6.06 -19.73
CA LEU A 28 -6.15 -5.60 -18.67
C LEU A 28 -7.51 -6.30 -18.65
N LYS A 29 -8.11 -6.56 -19.83
CA LYS A 29 -9.36 -7.34 -19.93
C LYS A 29 -9.18 -8.78 -19.46
N THR A 30 -8.04 -9.39 -19.79
CA THR A 30 -7.66 -10.74 -19.34
C THR A 30 -7.51 -10.78 -17.82
N ILE A 31 -6.89 -9.75 -17.22
CA ILE A 31 -6.76 -9.63 -15.75
C ILE A 31 -8.13 -9.53 -15.07
N VAL A 32 -9.03 -8.67 -15.55
CA VAL A 32 -10.37 -8.54 -14.97
C VAL A 32 -11.20 -9.82 -15.15
N GLY A 33 -11.10 -10.48 -16.31
CA GLY A 33 -11.72 -11.78 -16.55
C GLY A 33 -11.17 -12.87 -15.62
N ALA A 34 -9.84 -12.91 -15.45
CA ALA A 34 -9.17 -13.83 -14.54
C ALA A 34 -9.60 -13.59 -13.09
N LEU A 35 -9.71 -12.33 -12.65
CA LEU A 35 -10.23 -11.92 -11.33
C LEU A 35 -11.64 -12.46 -11.09
N ILE A 36 -12.56 -12.25 -12.04
CA ILE A 36 -13.94 -12.76 -11.93
C ILE A 36 -13.97 -14.28 -11.84
N GLN A 37 -13.08 -14.96 -12.56
CA GLN A 37 -13.00 -16.43 -12.53
C GLN A 37 -12.54 -16.97 -11.17
N SER A 38 -11.64 -16.30 -10.44
CA SER A 38 -11.31 -16.77 -9.07
C SER A 38 -12.44 -16.53 -8.09
N VAL A 39 -13.23 -15.46 -8.25
CA VAL A 39 -14.36 -15.20 -7.34
C VAL A 39 -15.33 -16.38 -7.37
N LYS A 40 -15.55 -16.99 -8.54
CA LYS A 40 -16.38 -18.20 -8.65
C LYS A 40 -15.84 -19.37 -7.84
N LYS A 41 -14.52 -19.57 -7.82
CA LYS A 41 -13.87 -20.62 -7.02
C LYS A 41 -13.92 -20.36 -5.52
N LEU A 42 -14.03 -19.09 -5.12
CA LEU A 42 -14.20 -18.68 -3.73
C LEU A 42 -15.63 -18.82 -3.22
N ALA A 43 -16.62 -19.10 -4.08
CA ALA A 43 -18.03 -19.10 -3.70
C ALA A 43 -18.33 -20.08 -2.54
N ASP A 44 -17.81 -21.30 -2.59
CA ASP A 44 -18.02 -22.32 -1.54
C ASP A 44 -17.42 -21.89 -0.20
N VAL A 45 -16.23 -21.29 -0.24
CA VAL A 45 -15.58 -20.70 0.95
C VAL A 45 -16.40 -19.55 1.51
N MET A 46 -16.90 -18.67 0.65
CA MET A 46 -17.74 -17.55 1.06
C MET A 46 -19.06 -18.04 1.70
N ILE A 47 -19.65 -19.12 1.19
CA ILE A 47 -20.84 -19.74 1.80
C ILE A 47 -20.50 -20.30 3.19
N LEU A 48 -19.40 -21.04 3.32
CA LEU A 48 -18.94 -21.59 4.60
C LEU A 48 -18.65 -20.48 5.62
N THR A 49 -17.96 -19.41 5.22
CA THR A 49 -17.63 -18.29 6.10
C THR A 49 -18.88 -17.56 6.60
N VAL A 50 -19.83 -17.25 5.71
CA VAL A 50 -21.11 -16.63 6.09
C VAL A 50 -21.91 -17.54 7.02
N PHE A 51 -21.93 -18.85 6.78
CA PHE A 51 -22.57 -19.83 7.65
C PHE A 51 -21.93 -19.83 9.05
N CYS A 52 -20.61 -19.98 9.14
CA CYS A 52 -19.88 -19.97 10.41
C CYS A 52 -20.09 -18.66 11.18
N LEU A 53 -19.99 -17.50 10.51
CA LEU A 53 -20.24 -16.19 11.11
C LEU A 53 -21.67 -16.08 11.64
N SER A 54 -22.66 -16.61 10.92
CA SER A 54 -24.06 -16.59 11.35
C SER A 54 -24.27 -17.44 12.61
N VAL A 55 -23.65 -18.62 12.70
CA VAL A 55 -23.70 -19.47 13.90
C VAL A 55 -23.08 -18.75 15.10
N PHE A 56 -21.87 -18.20 14.96
CA PHE A 56 -21.23 -17.46 16.05
C PHE A 56 -21.96 -16.17 16.40
N ALA A 57 -22.62 -15.52 15.44
CA ALA A 57 -23.44 -14.33 15.69
C ALA A 57 -24.67 -14.67 16.53
N LEU A 58 -25.32 -15.81 16.29
CA LEU A 58 -26.44 -16.27 17.11
C LEU A 58 -25.99 -16.62 18.54
N ILE A 59 -24.83 -17.27 18.70
CA ILE A 59 -24.24 -17.54 20.03
C ILE A 59 -23.91 -16.22 20.74
N GLY A 60 -23.23 -15.28 20.07
CA GLY A 60 -22.88 -13.99 20.64
C GLY A 60 -24.09 -13.13 21.00
N LEU A 61 -25.13 -13.14 20.16
CA LEU A 61 -26.43 -12.50 20.42
C LEU A 61 -27.05 -13.07 21.70
N GLN A 62 -27.12 -14.40 21.84
CA GLN A 62 -27.70 -15.05 23.03
C GLN A 62 -26.89 -14.77 24.31
N LEU A 63 -25.55 -14.77 24.23
CA LEU A 63 -24.68 -14.56 25.39
C LEU A 63 -24.63 -13.10 25.85
N PHE A 64 -24.66 -12.14 24.92
CA PHE A 64 -24.33 -10.74 25.21
C PHE A 64 -25.48 -9.75 24.95
N MET A 65 -26.71 -10.23 24.81
CA MET A 65 -27.88 -9.39 24.48
C MET A 65 -28.05 -8.21 25.45
N GLY A 66 -27.79 -6.99 24.97
CA GLY A 66 -27.90 -5.76 25.76
C GLY A 66 -26.86 -5.59 26.87
N ASN A 67 -25.82 -6.41 26.95
CA ASN A 67 -24.77 -6.23 27.96
C ASN A 67 -23.98 -4.93 27.74
N LEU A 68 -23.77 -4.55 26.48
CA LEU A 68 -23.06 -3.31 26.12
C LEU A 68 -23.84 -2.01 26.44
N ARG A 69 -25.13 -2.12 26.81
CA ARG A 69 -25.95 -1.01 27.33
C ARG A 69 -25.70 -0.71 28.81
N GLN A 70 -25.00 -1.58 29.53
CA GLN A 70 -24.73 -1.36 30.96
C GLN A 70 -23.77 -0.18 31.14
N LYS A 71 -24.19 0.81 31.93
CA LYS A 71 -23.44 2.03 32.24
C LYS A 71 -23.46 2.30 33.75
N CYS A 72 -22.41 2.95 34.23
CA CYS A 72 -22.36 3.46 35.59
C CYS A 72 -23.20 4.74 35.71
N VAL A 73 -24.25 4.69 36.53
CA VAL A 73 -25.19 5.79 36.77
C VAL A 73 -25.09 6.22 38.23
N ARG A 74 -25.07 7.53 38.48
CA ARG A 74 -24.98 8.08 39.84
C ARG A 74 -26.18 7.63 40.67
N ARG A 75 -25.92 7.18 41.91
CA ARG A 75 -26.95 6.73 42.85
C ARG A 75 -27.80 7.93 43.31
N THR A 76 -29.11 7.72 43.41
CA THR A 76 -30.13 8.78 43.66
C THR A 76 -30.12 9.33 45.09
N ASP A 77 -29.55 8.61 46.04
CA ASP A 77 -29.34 9.03 47.43
C ASP A 77 -28.42 10.27 47.56
N HIS A 78 -27.42 10.40 46.67
CA HIS A 78 -26.55 11.57 46.60
C HIS A 78 -27.17 12.79 45.90
N CYS A 79 -28.34 12.66 45.27
CA CYS A 79 -29.03 13.78 44.62
C CYS A 79 -29.93 14.58 45.58
N LEU A 80 -30.26 14.03 46.75
CA LEU A 80 -31.18 14.67 47.73
C LEU A 80 -30.51 15.75 48.59
N ASN A 81 -29.17 15.75 48.72
CA ASN A 81 -28.42 16.73 49.52
C ASN A 81 -27.79 17.88 48.70
N GLY A 82 -27.98 17.88 47.38
CA GLY A 82 -27.60 19.00 46.51
C GLY A 82 -28.83 19.78 46.10
N SER A 83 -28.94 21.05 46.50
CA SER A 83 -29.95 21.98 46.01
C SER A 83 -29.90 22.04 44.48
N LEU A 84 -30.84 21.39 43.80
CA LEU A 84 -30.95 21.43 42.34
C LEU A 84 -31.77 22.66 41.91
N PRO A 85 -31.23 23.58 41.10
CA PRO A 85 -32.02 24.59 40.43
C PRO A 85 -32.91 23.92 39.37
N SER A 86 -34.20 24.27 39.39
CA SER A 86 -35.33 23.68 38.66
C SER A 86 -35.33 23.87 37.13
N ASN A 87 -34.17 24.06 36.50
CA ASN A 87 -34.04 24.34 35.06
C ASN A 87 -32.87 23.61 34.37
N THR A 88 -32.27 22.61 35.02
CA THR A 88 -31.26 21.77 34.37
C THR A 88 -31.89 20.46 33.89
N SER A 89 -31.93 20.27 32.57
CA SER A 89 -32.31 19.02 31.96
C SER A 89 -31.40 17.89 32.47
N PHE A 90 -31.97 16.70 32.63
CA PHE A 90 -31.44 15.41 33.12
C PHE A 90 -30.18 14.86 32.40
N PHE A 91 -29.26 15.71 31.95
CA PHE A 91 -28.07 15.31 31.22
C PHE A 91 -26.88 15.21 32.17
N TYR A 92 -26.23 14.04 32.18
CA TYR A 92 -24.99 13.67 32.89
C TYR A 92 -25.11 13.00 34.26
N ASN A 93 -26.01 12.01 34.38
CA ASN A 93 -25.93 11.00 35.46
C ASN A 93 -24.95 9.86 35.18
N PHE A 94 -24.28 9.83 34.01
CA PHE A 94 -23.37 8.75 33.61
C PHE A 94 -21.92 9.07 33.98
N TYR A 95 -21.20 8.09 34.52
CA TYR A 95 -19.76 8.20 34.73
C TYR A 95 -19.00 8.12 33.39
N LYS A 96 -18.11 9.09 33.15
CA LYS A 96 -17.31 9.19 31.94
C LYS A 96 -15.85 9.43 32.32
N VAL A 97 -14.97 8.57 31.80
CA VAL A 97 -13.52 8.72 32.00
C VAL A 97 -13.04 9.93 31.22
N GLU A 98 -12.07 10.67 31.77
CA GLU A 98 -11.47 11.82 31.09
C GLU A 98 -10.92 11.42 29.71
N GLY A 99 -11.22 12.24 28.70
CA GLY A 99 -10.83 11.97 27.30
C GLY A 99 -11.70 10.94 26.55
N ALA A 100 -12.50 10.11 27.21
CA ALA A 100 -13.34 9.13 26.53
C ALA A 100 -14.48 9.78 25.73
N LYS A 101 -14.93 9.15 24.64
CA LYS A 101 -16.15 9.57 23.91
C LYS A 101 -17.42 9.03 24.57
N ASP A 102 -17.40 7.76 25.00
CA ASP A 102 -18.54 7.07 25.59
C ASP A 102 -18.51 7.00 27.13
N ALA A 103 -19.66 6.72 27.72
CA ALA A 103 -19.78 6.44 29.15
C ALA A 103 -19.19 5.08 29.53
N LEU A 104 -18.66 4.97 30.76
CA LEU A 104 -18.00 3.78 31.25
C LEU A 104 -18.97 2.59 31.33
N ILE A 105 -18.57 1.48 30.73
CA ILE A 105 -19.31 0.22 30.78
C ILE A 105 -19.02 -0.49 32.10
N CYS A 106 -20.04 -1.15 32.65
CA CYS A 106 -19.96 -1.93 33.88
C CYS A 106 -20.67 -3.27 33.71
N GLY A 107 -20.47 -4.18 34.67
CA GLY A 107 -21.20 -5.43 34.79
C GLY A 107 -21.53 -5.77 36.24
N ASN A 108 -22.55 -6.60 36.43
CA ASN A 108 -23.02 -7.00 37.77
C ASN A 108 -22.30 -8.27 38.29
N SER A 109 -21.62 -9.00 37.42
CA SER A 109 -20.85 -10.20 37.78
C SER A 109 -19.63 -9.81 38.63
N SER A 110 -19.20 -10.71 39.52
CA SER A 110 -18.04 -10.48 40.40
C SER A 110 -16.73 -10.30 39.63
N ASP A 111 -16.62 -10.92 38.46
CA ASP A 111 -15.48 -10.87 37.54
C ASP A 111 -15.59 -9.76 36.48
N ALA A 112 -16.70 -9.02 36.44
CA ALA A 112 -16.92 -7.92 35.51
C ALA A 112 -16.38 -6.57 36.04
N GLY A 113 -16.42 -5.55 35.19
CA GLY A 113 -15.97 -4.20 35.55
C GLY A 113 -16.92 -3.51 36.51
N LYS A 114 -16.44 -3.13 37.69
CA LYS A 114 -17.20 -2.39 38.68
C LYS A 114 -17.21 -0.88 38.39
N CYS A 115 -18.24 -0.21 38.91
CA CYS A 115 -18.34 1.24 38.92
C CYS A 115 -17.56 1.84 40.10
N PRO A 116 -17.12 3.12 39.99
CA PRO A 116 -16.57 3.85 41.13
C PRO A 116 -17.63 4.10 42.21
N ASP A 117 -17.19 4.45 43.42
CA ASP A 117 -18.08 4.69 44.55
C ASP A 117 -19.11 5.79 44.25
N GLY A 118 -20.36 5.58 44.68
CA GLY A 118 -21.48 6.47 44.40
C GLY A 118 -22.16 6.28 43.04
N PHE A 119 -21.73 5.29 42.25
CA PHE A 119 -22.36 4.90 40.98
C PHE A 119 -22.82 3.44 41.01
N ASP A 120 -24.04 3.20 40.53
CA ASP A 120 -24.60 1.86 40.34
C ASP A 120 -24.57 1.46 38.87
N CYS A 121 -24.42 0.16 38.63
CA CYS A 121 -24.43 -0.39 37.28
C CYS A 121 -25.88 -0.63 36.83
N LEU A 122 -26.33 0.14 35.84
CA LEU A 122 -27.68 0.02 35.28
C LEU A 122 -27.63 -0.21 33.77
N LYS A 123 -28.51 -1.07 33.27
CA LYS A 123 -28.68 -1.33 31.84
C LYS A 123 -29.50 -0.21 31.19
N THR A 124 -28.86 0.93 30.97
CA THR A 124 -29.49 2.14 30.44
C THR A 124 -28.54 2.96 29.58
N GLY A 125 -29.07 3.65 28.58
CA GLY A 125 -28.30 4.47 27.64
C GLY A 125 -28.05 3.82 26.28
N ARG A 126 -27.27 4.52 25.44
CA ARG A 126 -26.90 4.09 24.08
C ARG A 126 -25.72 3.12 24.13
N ASN A 127 -25.68 2.20 23.17
CA ASN A 127 -24.54 1.33 22.93
C ASN A 127 -23.28 2.16 22.58
N PRO A 128 -22.05 1.62 22.79
CA PRO A 128 -20.80 2.31 22.46
C PRO A 128 -20.67 2.64 20.96
N ASN A 129 -19.77 3.57 20.63
CA ASN A 129 -19.39 3.97 19.27
C ASN A 129 -20.62 4.36 18.42
N TYR A 130 -21.34 5.40 18.84
CA TYR A 130 -22.61 5.84 18.24
C TYR A 130 -23.70 4.74 18.21
N GLY A 131 -23.59 3.74 19.08
CA GLY A 131 -24.55 2.65 19.17
C GLY A 131 -24.43 1.57 18.08
N TYR A 132 -23.38 1.62 17.25
CA TYR A 132 -23.12 0.61 16.24
C TYR A 132 -22.44 -0.64 16.81
N THR A 133 -21.79 -0.53 17.98
CA THR A 133 -21.18 -1.68 18.64
C THR A 133 -22.18 -2.36 19.57
N SER A 134 -22.81 -3.45 19.12
CA SER A 134 -23.81 -4.16 19.94
C SER A 134 -24.04 -5.61 19.53
N PHE A 135 -24.54 -6.39 20.49
CA PHE A 135 -25.05 -7.75 20.29
C PHE A 135 -26.57 -7.81 20.53
N ASP A 136 -27.30 -6.72 20.26
CA ASP A 136 -28.73 -6.63 20.57
C ASP A 136 -29.60 -7.20 19.44
N THR A 137 -29.12 -7.12 18.21
CA THR A 137 -29.80 -7.63 17.01
C THR A 137 -28.83 -8.50 16.21
N PHE A 138 -29.38 -9.42 15.42
CA PHE A 138 -28.58 -10.32 14.60
C PHE A 138 -27.64 -9.54 13.65
N GLY A 139 -28.09 -8.45 13.03
CA GLY A 139 -27.26 -7.66 12.10
C GLY A 139 -26.04 -7.01 12.77
N TRP A 140 -26.21 -6.41 13.95
CA TRP A 140 -25.08 -5.80 14.68
C TRP A 140 -24.16 -6.85 15.29
N ALA A 141 -24.71 -7.97 15.76
CA ALA A 141 -23.92 -9.12 16.18
C ALA A 141 -23.08 -9.65 15.01
N PHE A 142 -23.69 -9.89 13.85
CA PHE A 142 -23.00 -10.35 12.64
C PHE A 142 -21.87 -9.40 12.24
N LEU A 143 -22.11 -8.08 12.22
CA LEU A 143 -21.08 -7.09 11.94
C LEU A 143 -19.94 -7.11 12.98
N SER A 144 -20.27 -7.29 14.25
CA SER A 144 -19.30 -7.39 15.34
C SER A 144 -18.45 -8.67 15.24
N LEU A 145 -19.04 -9.79 14.83
CA LEU A 145 -18.31 -11.05 14.57
C LEU A 145 -17.46 -10.94 13.30
N PHE A 146 -17.95 -10.28 12.26
CA PHE A 146 -17.18 -9.99 11.05
C PHE A 146 -15.95 -9.12 11.35
N ARG A 147 -16.10 -8.14 12.25
CA ARG A 147 -14.98 -7.35 12.80
C ARG A 147 -13.96 -8.22 13.56
N LEU A 148 -14.41 -9.21 14.35
CA LEU A 148 -13.50 -10.15 15.02
C LEU A 148 -12.76 -11.06 14.02
N MET A 149 -13.43 -11.49 12.96
CA MET A 149 -12.81 -12.33 11.91
C MET A 149 -11.70 -11.56 11.16
N THR A 150 -11.97 -10.31 10.80
CA THR A 150 -11.02 -9.43 10.09
C THR A 150 -9.95 -8.81 11.00
N GLN A 151 -10.05 -9.01 12.32
CA GLN A 151 -9.14 -8.46 13.33
C GLN A 151 -8.99 -6.93 13.27
N ASP A 152 -10.08 -6.21 12.96
CA ASP A 152 -10.06 -4.74 12.93
C ASP A 152 -10.55 -4.14 14.26
N TYR A 153 -9.64 -3.45 14.96
CA TYR A 153 -9.89 -2.83 16.26
C TYR A 153 -10.57 -3.80 17.25
N TRP A 154 -10.37 -5.11 17.09
CA TRP A 154 -11.14 -6.16 17.75
C TRP A 154 -10.92 -6.16 19.27
N GLU A 155 -9.75 -5.71 19.72
CA GLU A 155 -9.35 -5.61 21.12
C GLU A 155 -10.28 -4.68 21.91
N ASN A 156 -10.77 -3.60 21.28
CA ASN A 156 -11.71 -2.69 21.93
C ASN A 156 -13.07 -3.37 22.17
N LEU A 157 -13.59 -4.14 21.20
CA LEU A 157 -14.82 -4.92 21.35
C LEU A 157 -14.63 -6.00 22.43
N TYR A 158 -13.50 -6.70 22.41
CA TYR A 158 -13.11 -7.69 23.40
C TYR A 158 -13.13 -7.09 24.82
N HIS A 159 -12.43 -5.98 25.04
CA HIS A 159 -12.38 -5.31 26.35
C HIS A 159 -13.76 -4.80 26.81
N GLN A 160 -14.58 -4.24 25.91
CA GLN A 160 -15.92 -3.77 26.25
C GLN A 160 -16.87 -4.91 26.67
N THR A 161 -16.80 -6.05 25.97
CA THR A 161 -17.65 -7.21 26.28
C THR A 161 -17.22 -7.88 27.59
N LEU A 162 -15.92 -8.04 27.86
CA LEU A 162 -15.45 -8.63 29.13
C LEU A 162 -15.75 -7.72 30.31
N ARG A 163 -15.67 -6.41 30.11
CA ARG A 163 -15.99 -5.45 31.17
C ARG A 163 -17.47 -5.47 31.53
N SER A 164 -18.38 -5.74 30.59
CA SER A 164 -19.82 -5.85 30.85
C SER A 164 -20.25 -7.24 31.31
N ALA A 165 -19.85 -8.30 30.60
CA ALA A 165 -20.33 -9.65 30.86
C ALA A 165 -19.54 -10.37 31.97
N GLY A 166 -18.23 -10.12 32.07
CA GLY A 166 -17.31 -10.84 32.95
C GLY A 166 -16.09 -11.38 32.19
N LYS A 167 -14.97 -11.55 32.90
CA LYS A 167 -13.71 -12.05 32.33
C LYS A 167 -13.79 -13.50 31.86
N THR A 168 -14.69 -14.30 32.44
CA THR A 168 -14.87 -15.72 32.09
C THR A 168 -15.24 -15.92 30.62
N TYR A 169 -15.94 -14.94 30.02
CA TYR A 169 -16.32 -14.97 28.60
C TYR A 169 -15.15 -14.76 27.63
N MET A 170 -13.91 -14.66 28.11
CA MET A 170 -12.70 -14.72 27.29
C MET A 170 -12.68 -15.96 26.39
N VAL A 171 -13.21 -17.10 26.88
CA VAL A 171 -13.26 -18.36 26.13
C VAL A 171 -14.03 -18.20 24.81
N PHE A 172 -15.13 -17.44 24.79
CA PHE A 172 -15.87 -17.15 23.56
C PHE A 172 -14.99 -16.47 22.51
N PHE A 173 -14.24 -15.44 22.90
CA PHE A 173 -13.36 -14.72 22.00
C PHE A 173 -12.18 -15.58 21.53
N VAL A 174 -11.60 -16.41 22.40
CA VAL A 174 -10.53 -17.33 22.02
C VAL A 174 -11.01 -18.31 20.95
N VAL A 175 -12.18 -18.92 21.15
CA VAL A 175 -12.78 -19.85 20.18
C VAL A 175 -13.09 -19.15 18.86
N VAL A 176 -13.70 -17.96 18.91
CA VAL A 176 -14.06 -17.19 17.71
C VAL A 176 -12.83 -16.69 16.96
N ILE A 177 -11.78 -16.24 17.64
CA ILE A 177 -10.55 -15.78 16.98
C ILE A 177 -9.80 -16.97 16.37
N PHE A 178 -9.71 -18.09 17.08
CA PHE A 178 -9.03 -19.28 16.58
C PHE A 178 -9.77 -19.93 15.39
N LEU A 179 -11.08 -20.18 15.52
CA LEU A 179 -11.88 -20.79 14.46
C LEU A 179 -12.25 -19.80 13.35
N GLY A 180 -12.56 -18.56 13.71
CA GLY A 180 -12.99 -17.54 12.76
C GLY A 180 -11.83 -16.89 12.04
N SER A 181 -10.88 -16.28 12.75
CA SER A 181 -9.80 -15.53 12.12
C SER A 181 -8.71 -16.45 11.56
N PHE A 182 -8.18 -17.38 12.35
CA PHE A 182 -7.06 -18.21 11.89
C PHE A 182 -7.48 -19.24 10.84
N TYR A 183 -8.55 -20.01 11.08
CA TYR A 183 -8.94 -21.06 10.13
C TYR A 183 -9.56 -20.50 8.84
N LEU A 184 -10.48 -19.52 8.92
CA LEU A 184 -11.14 -19.01 7.72
C LEU A 184 -10.23 -18.15 6.83
N ILE A 185 -9.36 -17.31 7.39
CA ILE A 185 -8.41 -16.53 6.58
C ILE A 185 -7.43 -17.48 5.88
N ASN A 186 -6.89 -18.47 6.60
CA ASN A 186 -5.97 -19.43 6.01
C ASN A 186 -6.65 -20.27 4.91
N LEU A 187 -7.93 -20.62 5.07
CA LEU A 187 -8.70 -21.32 4.04
C LEU A 187 -8.93 -20.43 2.81
N ILE A 188 -9.28 -19.15 2.99
CA ILE A 188 -9.38 -18.18 1.88
C ILE A 188 -8.04 -18.06 1.15
N LEU A 189 -6.94 -17.85 1.87
CA LEU A 189 -5.60 -17.73 1.30
C LEU A 189 -5.19 -19.00 0.54
N ALA A 190 -5.48 -20.18 1.09
CA ALA A 190 -5.21 -21.45 0.44
C ALA A 190 -6.00 -21.59 -0.87
N VAL A 191 -7.29 -21.23 -0.89
CA VAL A 191 -8.11 -21.31 -2.11
C VAL A 191 -7.69 -20.26 -3.14
N VAL A 192 -7.31 -19.05 -2.72
CA VAL A 192 -6.74 -18.04 -3.62
C VAL A 192 -5.42 -18.55 -4.22
N ALA A 193 -4.54 -19.14 -3.42
CA ALA A 193 -3.28 -19.71 -3.88
C ALA A 193 -3.49 -20.86 -4.87
N MET A 194 -4.37 -21.82 -4.57
CA MET A 194 -4.73 -22.90 -5.49
C MET A 194 -5.32 -22.37 -6.80
N ALA A 195 -6.22 -21.38 -6.73
CA ALA A 195 -6.81 -20.77 -7.91
C ALA A 195 -5.76 -20.01 -8.76
N TYR A 196 -4.81 -19.34 -8.11
CA TYR A 196 -3.71 -18.65 -8.78
C TYR A 196 -2.76 -19.63 -9.45
N GLU A 197 -2.38 -20.72 -8.77
CA GLU A 197 -1.50 -21.74 -9.31
C GLU A 197 -2.10 -22.40 -10.55
N GLU A 198 -3.40 -22.75 -10.52
CA GLU A 198 -4.10 -23.32 -11.67
C GLU A 198 -4.17 -22.33 -12.85
N GLN A 199 -4.41 -21.03 -12.58
CA GLN A 199 -4.39 -19.99 -13.62
C GLN A 199 -2.99 -19.79 -14.21
N ASN A 200 -1.96 -19.81 -13.37
CA ASN A 200 -0.58 -19.65 -13.79
C ASN A 200 -0.13 -20.86 -14.65
N GLN A 201 -0.46 -22.07 -14.23
CA GLN A 201 -0.18 -23.30 -14.99
C GLN A 201 -0.87 -23.29 -16.37
N ALA A 202 -2.14 -22.87 -16.44
CA ALA A 202 -2.84 -22.72 -17.71
C ALA A 202 -2.16 -21.69 -18.64
N THR A 203 -1.75 -20.55 -18.08
CA THR A 203 -1.06 -19.49 -18.84
C THR A 203 0.30 -19.95 -19.38
N ILE A 204 1.06 -20.68 -18.56
CA ILE A 204 2.35 -21.27 -18.96
C ILE A 204 2.16 -22.32 -20.06
N ALA A 205 1.11 -23.16 -19.95
CA ALA A 205 0.78 -24.16 -20.96
C ALA A 205 0.41 -23.52 -22.31
N GLU A 206 -0.40 -22.45 -22.30
CA GLU A 206 -0.74 -21.68 -23.51
C GLU A 206 0.50 -21.04 -24.15
N ALA A 207 1.41 -20.49 -23.34
CA ALA A 207 2.67 -19.92 -23.83
C ALA A 207 3.55 -20.98 -24.49
N CYS A 208 3.68 -22.15 -23.86
CA CYS A 208 4.42 -23.29 -24.42
C CYS A 208 3.80 -23.76 -25.74
N GLN A 209 2.48 -23.79 -25.85
CA GLN A 209 1.79 -24.16 -27.09
C GLN A 209 2.07 -23.16 -28.22
N LYS A 210 1.97 -21.85 -27.95
CA LYS A 210 2.28 -20.81 -28.94
C LYS A 210 3.72 -20.86 -29.40
N GLU A 211 4.66 -21.16 -28.51
CA GLU A 211 6.06 -21.30 -28.86
C GLU A 211 6.32 -22.52 -29.75
N ARG A 212 5.64 -23.65 -29.50
CA ARG A 212 5.68 -24.83 -30.39
C ARG A 212 5.09 -24.52 -31.77
N GLU A 213 3.94 -23.85 -31.82
CA GLU A 213 3.31 -23.44 -33.10
C GLU A 213 4.21 -22.48 -33.88
N PHE A 214 4.85 -21.52 -33.20
CA PHE A 214 5.81 -20.60 -33.80
C PHE A 214 7.06 -21.32 -34.32
N GLN A 215 7.61 -22.26 -33.55
CA GLN A 215 8.75 -23.09 -33.98
C GLN A 215 8.41 -23.89 -35.24
N GLN A 216 7.24 -24.53 -35.27
CA GLN A 216 6.78 -25.28 -36.46
C GLN A 216 6.56 -24.37 -37.68
N ALA A 217 5.99 -23.18 -37.50
CA ALA A 217 5.84 -22.21 -38.58
C ALA A 217 7.21 -21.72 -39.12
N MET A 218 8.17 -21.46 -38.22
CA MET A 218 9.53 -21.06 -38.58
C MET A 218 10.26 -22.15 -39.35
N GLU A 219 10.08 -23.43 -38.98
CA GLU A 219 10.62 -24.56 -39.73
C GLU A 219 10.02 -24.69 -41.13
N ARG A 220 8.71 -24.43 -41.30
CA ARG A 220 8.08 -24.41 -42.63
C ARG A 220 8.67 -23.31 -43.51
N LEU A 221 8.83 -22.10 -42.98
CA LEU A 221 9.44 -20.99 -43.70
C LEU A 221 10.90 -21.27 -44.09
N LYS A 222 11.69 -21.90 -43.20
CA LYS A 222 13.06 -22.33 -43.53
C LYS A 222 13.08 -23.34 -44.68
N LYS A 223 12.14 -24.30 -44.70
CA LYS A 223 12.02 -25.28 -45.79
C LYS A 223 11.62 -24.60 -47.10
N GLU A 224 10.66 -23.67 -47.07
CA GLU A 224 10.26 -22.89 -48.26
C GLU A 224 11.42 -22.03 -48.79
N GLN A 225 12.19 -21.38 -47.92
CA GLN A 225 13.41 -20.66 -48.30
C GLN A 225 14.47 -21.60 -48.90
N GLN A 226 14.69 -22.79 -48.31
CA GLN A 226 15.63 -23.77 -48.85
C GLN A 226 15.20 -24.26 -50.24
N VAL A 227 13.91 -24.52 -50.47
CA VAL A 227 13.39 -24.92 -51.77
C VAL A 227 13.47 -23.78 -52.78
N ALA A 228 13.17 -22.54 -52.38
CA ALA A 228 13.33 -21.37 -53.23
C ALA A 228 14.81 -21.15 -53.64
N VAL A 229 15.75 -21.30 -52.70
CA VAL A 229 17.19 -21.24 -52.97
C VAL A 229 17.63 -22.38 -53.90
N MET A 230 17.12 -23.60 -53.69
CA MET A 230 17.42 -24.75 -54.55
C MET A 230 16.87 -24.59 -55.98
N LEU A 231 15.69 -23.99 -56.15
CA LEU A 231 15.12 -23.63 -57.45
C LEU A 231 15.95 -22.54 -58.16
N VAL A 232 16.40 -21.51 -57.43
CA VAL A 232 17.29 -20.46 -57.97
C VAL A 232 18.65 -21.01 -58.39
N LEU A 233 19.15 -22.05 -57.73
CA LEU A 233 20.40 -22.75 -58.08
C LEU A 233 20.33 -23.56 -59.39
N SER A 234 19.14 -23.74 -59.98
CA SER A 234 18.96 -24.50 -61.22
C SER A 234 18.97 -23.67 -62.53
N GLY A 235 19.24 -22.35 -62.48
CA GLY A 235 19.59 -21.57 -63.69
C GLY A 235 19.60 -20.03 -63.57
N LEU A 236 20.80 -19.46 -63.36
CA LEU A 236 21.32 -18.08 -63.63
C LEU A 236 20.55 -16.79 -63.20
N PRO A 237 21.25 -15.66 -62.91
CA PRO A 237 22.11 -15.38 -61.76
C PRO A 237 21.55 -14.28 -60.81
N CYS A 238 22.08 -14.28 -59.58
CA CYS A 238 22.13 -13.18 -58.60
C CYS A 238 20.83 -12.49 -58.17
N VAL A 239 20.33 -12.87 -56.99
CA VAL A 239 19.88 -11.89 -55.99
C VAL A 239 20.76 -12.08 -54.76
N CYS A 240 21.59 -11.09 -54.47
CA CYS A 240 22.32 -10.99 -53.20
C CYS A 240 21.32 -11.11 -52.05
N SER A 241 21.50 -12.12 -51.22
CA SER A 241 21.05 -12.11 -49.83
C SER A 241 21.83 -11.03 -49.08
N ALA A 242 21.37 -9.79 -49.22
CA ALA A 242 21.75 -8.72 -48.31
C ALA A 242 21.05 -8.99 -46.96
N GLU A 243 21.87 -9.39 -46.00
CA GLU A 243 21.76 -9.02 -44.58
C GLU A 243 20.48 -9.43 -43.86
N LEU A 244 20.47 -10.70 -43.43
CA LEU A 244 19.83 -11.13 -42.20
C LEU A 244 20.62 -10.56 -40.99
N GLU A 245 20.58 -9.24 -40.78
CA GLU A 245 21.07 -8.62 -39.54
C GLU A 245 20.39 -7.28 -39.22
N GLU A 246 19.07 -7.18 -39.41
CA GLU A 246 18.29 -6.03 -38.93
C GLU A 246 17.39 -6.43 -37.74
N ALA A 247 18.04 -6.82 -36.64
CA ALA A 247 17.39 -6.94 -35.32
C ALA A 247 18.19 -6.26 -34.19
N HIS A 248 19.22 -5.47 -34.52
CA HIS A 248 19.84 -4.53 -33.58
C HIS A 248 19.44 -3.10 -33.95
N LYS A 249 18.45 -2.56 -33.22
CA LYS A 249 18.01 -1.16 -33.30
C LYS A 249 19.21 -0.20 -33.39
N LYS A 250 19.42 0.41 -34.55
CA LYS A 250 20.24 1.63 -34.67
C LYS A 250 19.37 2.83 -34.28
N CYS A 251 19.75 3.53 -33.22
CA CYS A 251 19.24 4.87 -32.95
C CYS A 251 19.58 5.82 -34.12
N HIS A 252 18.83 6.91 -34.24
CA HIS A 252 18.91 7.91 -35.30
C HIS A 252 20.37 8.34 -35.61
N PRO A 253 20.77 8.50 -36.90
CA PRO A 253 22.16 8.77 -37.28
C PRO A 253 22.75 10.04 -36.63
N CYS A 254 21.92 11.06 -36.37
CA CYS A 254 22.36 12.28 -35.68
C CYS A 254 22.82 12.05 -34.23
N TRP A 255 22.24 11.08 -33.52
CA TRP A 255 22.61 10.78 -32.14
C TRP A 255 23.96 10.06 -32.07
N TYR A 256 24.25 9.20 -33.04
CA TYR A 256 25.54 8.51 -33.14
C TYR A 256 26.67 9.50 -33.47
N VAL A 257 26.43 10.44 -34.39
CA VAL A 257 27.38 11.51 -34.75
C VAL A 257 27.61 12.46 -33.57
N PHE A 258 26.56 12.84 -32.83
CA PHE A 258 26.66 13.66 -31.63
C PHE A 258 27.45 12.94 -30.51
N ALA A 259 27.16 11.66 -30.28
CA ALA A 259 27.85 10.87 -29.27
C ALA A 259 29.34 10.70 -29.59
N HIS A 260 29.70 10.41 -30.84
CA HIS A 260 31.09 10.29 -31.24
C HIS A 260 31.88 11.61 -31.18
N ARG A 261 31.18 12.76 -31.26
CA ARG A 261 31.79 14.10 -31.26
C ARG A 261 31.95 14.70 -29.86
N TYR A 262 30.99 14.46 -28.95
CA TYR A 262 30.94 15.11 -27.63
C TYR A 262 31.02 14.13 -26.44
N LEU A 263 30.62 12.87 -26.62
CA LEU A 263 30.56 11.87 -25.55
C LEU A 263 31.72 10.85 -25.61
N VAL A 264 32.52 10.85 -26.67
CA VAL A 264 33.74 10.02 -26.83
C VAL A 264 34.96 10.94 -26.80
N TRP A 265 35.74 10.87 -25.72
CA TRP A 265 36.82 11.82 -25.45
C TRP A 265 38.17 11.30 -25.96
N GLU A 266 38.31 11.21 -27.29
CA GLU A 266 39.53 10.69 -27.95
C GLU A 266 40.35 11.74 -28.73
N CYS A 267 39.99 13.02 -28.63
CA CYS A 267 40.51 14.05 -29.55
C CYS A 267 41.97 14.50 -29.30
N CYS A 268 42.62 14.12 -28.20
CA CYS A 268 43.97 14.60 -27.85
C CYS A 268 44.90 13.48 -27.31
N PRO A 269 46.14 13.33 -27.84
CA PRO A 269 47.07 12.27 -27.43
C PRO A 269 47.59 12.43 -25.98
N SER A 270 47.66 13.66 -25.47
CA SER A 270 47.97 13.92 -24.05
C SER A 270 46.82 13.51 -23.12
N TRP A 271 45.57 13.69 -23.56
CA TRP A 271 44.37 13.29 -22.82
C TRP A 271 44.21 11.77 -22.76
N LEU A 272 44.54 11.07 -23.86
CA LEU A 272 44.56 9.60 -23.91
C LEU A 272 45.53 8.99 -22.88
N ARG A 273 46.71 9.60 -22.68
CA ARG A 273 47.65 9.17 -21.63
C ARG A 273 47.06 9.33 -20.23
N VAL A 274 46.41 10.45 -19.94
CA VAL A 274 45.73 10.70 -18.66
C VAL A 274 44.59 9.70 -18.47
N LYS A 275 43.74 9.51 -19.48
CA LYS A 275 42.63 8.54 -19.48
C LYS A 275 43.11 7.12 -19.19
N GLN A 276 44.22 6.69 -19.78
CA GLN A 276 44.76 5.36 -19.57
C GLN A 276 45.27 5.15 -18.14
N LEU A 277 45.86 6.18 -17.54
CA LEU A 277 46.31 6.18 -16.14
C LEU A 277 45.12 6.12 -15.18
N VAL A 278 44.08 6.93 -15.43
CA VAL A 278 42.83 6.92 -14.65
C VAL A 278 42.09 5.59 -14.81
N LYS A 279 42.11 4.97 -15.99
CA LYS A 279 41.50 3.66 -16.23
C LYS A 279 42.18 2.54 -15.43
N ILE A 280 43.51 2.56 -15.31
CA ILE A 280 44.24 1.60 -14.46
C ILE A 280 43.83 1.79 -12.99
N MET A 281 43.73 3.03 -12.53
CA MET A 281 43.32 3.36 -11.16
C MET A 281 41.87 2.92 -10.86
N VAL A 282 40.93 3.16 -11.77
CA VAL A 282 39.50 2.85 -11.56
C VAL A 282 39.21 1.34 -11.62
N MET A 283 40.00 0.57 -12.36
CA MET A 283 39.84 -0.88 -12.46
C MET A 283 40.50 -1.63 -11.29
N ASP A 284 41.15 -0.92 -10.37
CA ASP A 284 41.77 -1.52 -9.20
C ASP A 284 40.70 -1.98 -8.18
N PRO A 285 40.65 -3.27 -7.80
CA PRO A 285 39.71 -3.78 -6.80
C PRO A 285 39.82 -3.08 -5.43
N PHE A 286 40.97 -2.49 -5.10
CA PHE A 286 41.11 -1.73 -3.85
C PHE A 286 40.28 -0.44 -3.84
N LEU A 287 40.07 0.20 -5.00
CA LEU A 287 39.22 1.39 -5.09
C LEU A 287 37.76 1.02 -4.81
N ASP A 288 37.27 -0.07 -5.40
CA ASP A 288 35.90 -0.56 -5.18
C ASP A 288 35.67 -0.96 -3.71
N LEU A 289 36.66 -1.58 -3.06
CA LEU A 289 36.62 -1.88 -1.62
C LEU A 289 36.60 -0.60 -0.78
N ALA A 290 37.47 0.36 -1.08
CA ALA A 290 37.54 1.63 -0.36
C ALA A 290 36.23 2.41 -0.45
N ILE A 291 35.61 2.48 -1.64
CA ILE A 291 34.30 3.11 -1.82
C ILE A 291 33.24 2.37 -1.00
N THR A 292 33.25 1.04 -0.99
CA THR A 292 32.31 0.24 -0.18
C THR A 292 32.44 0.56 1.31
N VAL A 293 33.66 0.64 1.84
CA VAL A 293 33.93 1.04 3.23
C VAL A 293 33.44 2.46 3.51
N CYS A 294 33.71 3.40 2.60
CA CYS A 294 33.21 4.78 2.71
C CYS A 294 31.68 4.86 2.76
N ILE A 295 30.96 4.01 2.00
CA ILE A 295 29.49 3.95 2.06
C ILE A 295 29.01 3.46 3.43
N VAL A 296 29.61 2.40 3.96
CA VAL A 296 29.26 1.87 5.30
C VAL A 296 29.51 2.93 6.38
N LEU A 297 30.69 3.56 6.37
CA LEU A 297 31.02 4.62 7.31
C LEU A 297 30.07 5.81 7.19
N ASN A 298 29.76 6.26 5.97
CA ASN A 298 28.79 7.35 5.78
C ASN A 298 27.41 6.99 6.35
N THR A 299 26.97 5.74 6.19
CA THR A 299 25.71 5.24 6.75
C THR A 299 25.71 5.27 8.28
N LEU A 300 26.82 4.86 8.91
CA LEU A 300 26.97 4.93 10.37
C LEU A 300 26.99 6.38 10.87
N PHE A 301 27.63 7.30 10.14
CA PHE A 301 27.61 8.73 10.48
C PHE A 301 26.20 9.32 10.44
N MET A 302 25.38 8.96 9.45
CA MET A 302 23.98 9.40 9.41
C MET A 302 23.14 8.79 10.54
N ALA A 303 23.46 7.58 11.00
CA ALA A 303 22.74 6.93 12.10
C ALA A 303 23.07 7.53 13.49
N MET A 304 24.13 8.33 13.63
CA MET A 304 24.53 8.95 14.90
C MET A 304 23.74 10.24 15.24
N GLU A 305 22.92 10.77 14.33
CA GLU A 305 22.04 11.91 14.60
C GLU A 305 21.02 11.57 15.71
N HIS A 306 20.96 12.37 16.78
CA HIS A 306 20.08 12.12 17.93
C HIS A 306 19.57 13.42 18.55
N TYR A 307 18.35 13.47 19.07
CA TYR A 307 17.85 14.67 19.77
C TYR A 307 17.98 14.50 21.30
N PRO A 308 18.57 15.46 22.04
CA PRO A 308 19.23 16.70 21.61
C PRO A 308 20.72 16.52 21.24
N MET A 309 21.21 17.21 20.20
CA MET A 309 22.65 17.24 19.83
C MET A 309 23.36 18.46 20.42
N THR A 310 24.65 18.32 20.74
CA THR A 310 25.54 19.47 20.97
C THR A 310 25.97 20.09 19.63
N GLU A 311 26.19 21.41 19.61
CA GLU A 311 26.60 22.13 18.39
C GLU A 311 27.93 21.62 17.82
N GLU A 312 28.88 21.21 18.67
CA GLU A 312 30.14 20.62 18.24
C GLU A 312 29.94 19.28 17.51
N PHE A 313 29.06 18.43 18.04
CA PHE A 313 28.76 17.13 17.43
C PHE A 313 28.00 17.32 16.10
N ASN A 314 27.05 18.26 16.05
CA ASN A 314 26.35 18.63 14.81
C ASN A 314 27.32 19.17 13.74
N GLY A 315 28.28 20.02 14.14
CA GLY A 315 29.34 20.51 13.26
C GLY A 315 30.20 19.37 12.70
N MET A 316 30.62 18.42 13.54
CA MET A 316 31.39 17.25 13.11
C MET A 316 30.63 16.40 12.09
N LEU A 317 29.34 16.11 12.33
CA LEU A 317 28.51 15.34 11.38
C LEU A 317 28.31 16.07 10.05
N THR A 318 28.16 17.40 10.10
CA THR A 318 28.03 18.23 8.89
C THR A 318 29.30 18.19 8.03
N ILE A 319 30.47 18.36 8.65
CA ILE A 319 31.77 18.26 7.97
C ILE A 319 31.98 16.85 7.42
N GLY A 320 31.69 15.80 8.20
CA GLY A 320 31.79 14.41 7.76
C GLY A 320 30.95 14.13 6.52
N ASN A 321 29.69 14.57 6.51
CA ASN A 321 28.79 14.41 5.36
C ASN A 321 29.28 15.14 4.10
N LEU A 322 29.92 16.31 4.25
CA LEU A 322 30.55 17.03 3.14
C LEU A 322 31.73 16.23 2.55
N VAL A 323 32.59 15.67 3.40
CA VAL A 323 33.73 14.84 2.98
C VAL A 323 33.25 13.62 2.20
N PHE A 324 32.27 12.87 2.72
CA PHE A 324 31.73 11.71 2.01
C PHE A 324 31.08 12.09 0.66
N SER A 325 30.36 13.21 0.59
CA SER A 325 29.80 13.71 -0.66
C SER A 325 30.88 14.07 -1.69
N GLY A 326 32.00 14.65 -1.23
CA GLY A 326 33.17 14.93 -2.05
C GLY A 326 33.80 13.65 -2.61
N ILE A 327 33.99 12.62 -1.78
CA ILE A 327 34.54 11.31 -2.18
C ILE A 327 33.66 10.68 -3.29
N PHE A 328 32.34 10.65 -3.13
CA PHE A 328 31.44 10.10 -4.14
C PHE A 328 31.40 10.92 -5.43
N THR A 329 31.56 12.23 -5.33
CA THR A 329 31.64 13.11 -6.51
C THR A 329 32.94 12.85 -7.27
N ALA A 330 34.06 12.72 -6.57
CA ALA A 330 35.34 12.38 -7.17
C ALA A 330 35.30 10.99 -7.83
N GLU A 331 34.73 9.99 -7.17
CA GLU A 331 34.50 8.65 -7.73
C GLU A 331 33.72 8.70 -9.05
N MET A 332 32.61 9.45 -9.09
CA MET A 332 31.79 9.62 -10.29
C MET A 332 32.59 10.25 -11.43
N VAL A 333 33.32 11.34 -11.16
CA VAL A 333 34.14 12.03 -12.17
C VAL A 333 35.25 11.12 -12.71
N LEU A 334 35.94 10.38 -11.84
CA LEU A 334 36.98 9.42 -12.23
C LEU A 334 36.41 8.30 -13.11
N LYS A 335 35.23 7.77 -12.78
CA LYS A 335 34.55 6.73 -13.60
C LYS A 335 34.10 7.26 -14.96
N ILE A 336 33.60 8.49 -15.05
CA ILE A 336 33.21 9.13 -16.32
C ILE A 336 34.44 9.32 -17.22
N ILE A 337 35.57 9.75 -16.67
CA ILE A 337 36.82 9.94 -17.41
C ILE A 337 37.39 8.59 -17.89
N ALA A 338 37.34 7.54 -17.05
CA ALA A 338 37.88 6.23 -17.37
C ALA A 338 37.11 5.46 -18.47
N LEU A 339 35.77 5.53 -18.42
CA LEU A 339 34.87 4.69 -19.24
C LEU A 339 34.26 5.45 -20.42
N ASP A 340 34.51 6.75 -20.54
CA ASP A 340 33.75 7.68 -21.38
C ASP A 340 32.28 7.87 -20.93
N PRO A 341 31.74 9.09 -21.04
CA PRO A 341 30.33 9.36 -20.70
C PRO A 341 29.34 8.39 -21.35
N TYR A 342 29.57 8.02 -22.62
CA TYR A 342 28.65 7.15 -23.36
C TYR A 342 28.52 5.75 -22.75
N TYR A 343 29.63 5.07 -22.45
CA TYR A 343 29.58 3.72 -21.86
C TYR A 343 29.25 3.76 -20.37
N TYR A 344 29.62 4.83 -19.67
CA TYR A 344 29.28 5.02 -18.27
C TYR A 344 27.75 4.99 -18.04
N PHE A 345 26.98 5.72 -18.87
CA PHE A 345 25.52 5.78 -18.76
C PHE A 345 24.77 4.57 -19.34
N GLN A 346 25.44 3.59 -19.95
CA GLN A 346 24.78 2.33 -20.34
C GLN A 346 24.57 1.38 -19.15
N THR A 347 25.38 1.51 -18.09
CA THR A 347 25.30 0.64 -16.92
C THR A 347 24.32 1.22 -15.90
N GLY A 348 23.26 0.48 -15.58
CA GLY A 348 22.20 0.93 -14.66
C GLY A 348 22.69 1.37 -13.27
N TRP A 349 23.69 0.68 -12.70
CA TRP A 349 24.27 1.05 -11.41
C TRP A 349 25.02 2.39 -11.45
N ASN A 350 25.72 2.66 -12.55
CA ASN A 350 26.41 3.95 -12.73
C ASN A 350 25.40 5.10 -12.90
N ILE A 351 24.28 4.86 -13.60
CA ILE A 351 23.17 5.83 -13.69
C ILE A 351 22.63 6.13 -12.29
N PHE A 352 22.35 5.10 -11.49
CA PHE A 352 21.86 5.25 -10.12
C PHE A 352 22.84 6.06 -9.25
N ASP A 353 24.13 5.70 -9.25
CA ASP A 353 25.16 6.42 -8.50
C ASP A 353 25.25 7.90 -8.90
N SER A 354 25.07 8.19 -10.19
CA SER A 354 25.08 9.56 -10.72
C SER A 354 23.88 10.37 -10.23
N ILE A 355 22.69 9.77 -10.20
CA ILE A 355 21.48 10.43 -9.67
C ILE A 355 21.71 10.79 -8.20
N ILE A 356 22.25 9.89 -7.40
CA ILE A 356 22.52 10.13 -5.98
C ILE A 356 23.53 11.26 -5.77
N VAL A 357 24.62 11.30 -6.55
CA VAL A 357 25.62 12.37 -6.48
C VAL A 357 25.03 13.71 -6.91
N CYS A 358 24.24 13.74 -8.01
CA CYS A 358 23.57 14.96 -8.46
C CYS A 358 22.60 15.51 -7.42
N LEU A 359 21.77 14.66 -6.79
CA LEU A 359 20.86 15.07 -5.71
C LEU A 359 21.63 15.62 -4.50
N SER A 360 22.78 15.03 -4.20
CA SER A 360 23.66 15.46 -3.10
C SER A 360 24.29 16.84 -3.35
N LEU A 361 24.70 17.13 -4.60
CA LEU A 361 25.23 18.44 -4.98
C LEU A 361 24.12 19.49 -5.03
N MET A 362 22.93 19.12 -5.52
CA MET A 362 21.76 19.99 -5.54
C MET A 362 21.35 20.43 -4.13
N GLU A 363 21.44 19.53 -3.16
CA GLU A 363 21.18 19.84 -1.75
C GLU A 363 22.15 20.88 -1.20
N LEU A 364 23.45 20.76 -1.50
CA LEU A 364 24.48 21.71 -1.05
C LEU A 364 24.25 23.11 -1.64
N GLY A 365 23.83 23.18 -2.90
CA GLY A 365 23.52 24.43 -3.59
C GLY A 365 22.21 25.11 -3.17
N LEU A 366 21.30 24.39 -2.50
CA LEU A 366 19.98 24.90 -2.09
C LEU A 366 19.86 25.07 -0.57
N SER A 367 20.99 25.20 0.13
CA SER A 367 21.03 25.30 1.61
C SER A 367 20.27 26.50 2.19
N ASP A 368 19.96 27.53 1.38
CA ASP A 368 19.29 28.77 1.78
C ASP A 368 17.75 28.77 1.57
N VAL A 369 17.17 27.69 1.01
CA VAL A 369 15.73 27.66 0.70
C VAL A 369 14.95 26.94 1.81
N GLU A 370 14.21 27.70 2.61
CA GLU A 370 13.26 27.17 3.59
C GLU A 370 12.15 26.36 2.89
N GLY A 371 11.88 25.14 3.36
CA GLY A 371 10.83 24.25 2.84
C GLY A 371 11.32 23.03 2.06
N LEU A 372 12.61 22.94 1.72
CA LEU A 372 13.22 21.76 1.08
C LEU A 372 13.85 20.78 2.09
N SER A 373 13.36 20.73 3.33
CA SER A 373 13.88 19.84 4.37
C SER A 373 13.86 18.35 3.96
N VAL A 374 12.94 17.95 3.08
CA VAL A 374 12.85 16.59 2.53
C VAL A 374 14.08 16.23 1.68
N LEU A 375 14.75 17.20 1.04
CA LEU A 375 15.97 16.93 0.27
C LEU A 375 17.11 16.41 1.15
N ARG A 376 17.14 16.79 2.44
CA ARG A 376 18.11 16.27 3.40
C ARG A 376 17.94 14.77 3.66
N SER A 377 16.71 14.26 3.55
CA SER A 377 16.43 12.83 3.69
C SER A 377 16.93 12.02 2.49
N PHE A 378 17.17 12.64 1.32
CA PHE A 378 17.71 11.93 0.15
C PHE A 378 19.16 11.48 0.35
N ARG A 379 19.90 12.03 1.33
CA ARG A 379 21.22 11.51 1.72
C ARG A 379 21.17 10.02 2.09
N LEU A 380 20.05 9.56 2.66
CA LEU A 380 19.84 8.15 3.00
C LEU A 380 19.80 7.24 1.76
N LEU A 381 19.51 7.77 0.57
CA LEU A 381 19.53 6.98 -0.66
C LEU A 381 20.94 6.46 -0.99
N ARG A 382 22.00 7.09 -0.46
CA ARG A 382 23.40 6.63 -0.59
C ARG A 382 23.62 5.24 0.01
N VAL A 383 22.82 4.86 1.02
CA VAL A 383 22.87 3.52 1.62
C VAL A 383 22.56 2.43 0.59
N PHE A 384 21.70 2.71 -0.39
CA PHE A 384 21.39 1.76 -1.46
C PHE A 384 22.57 1.46 -2.40
N LYS A 385 23.65 2.26 -2.37
CA LYS A 385 24.89 1.90 -3.08
C LYS A 385 25.49 0.58 -2.59
N LEU A 386 25.22 0.19 -1.33
CA LEU A 386 25.59 -1.14 -0.78
C LEU A 386 24.94 -2.30 -1.53
N ALA A 387 23.84 -2.07 -2.26
CA ALA A 387 23.19 -3.11 -3.03
C ALA A 387 24.05 -3.62 -4.19
N ARG A 388 25.04 -2.85 -4.66
CA ARG A 388 26.01 -3.31 -5.67
C ARG A 388 26.93 -4.40 -5.11
N SER A 389 27.39 -4.25 -3.87
CA SER A 389 28.35 -5.15 -3.22
C SER A 389 27.68 -6.29 -2.44
N TRP A 390 26.43 -6.12 -2.01
CA TRP A 390 25.69 -7.14 -1.26
C TRP A 390 24.78 -7.99 -2.17
N PRO A 391 25.13 -9.26 -2.45
CA PRO A 391 24.38 -10.10 -3.40
C PRO A 391 22.91 -10.36 -3.02
N THR A 392 22.59 -10.47 -1.73
CA THR A 392 21.20 -10.69 -1.29
C THR A 392 20.35 -9.44 -1.51
N LEU A 393 20.86 -8.25 -1.16
CA LEU A 393 20.18 -6.97 -1.40
C LEU A 393 20.00 -6.70 -2.91
N ASN A 394 21.01 -7.02 -3.72
CA ASN A 394 20.93 -6.97 -5.18
C ASN A 394 19.79 -7.87 -5.70
N THR A 395 19.70 -9.08 -5.17
CA THR A 395 18.64 -10.03 -5.53
C THR A 395 17.26 -9.50 -5.13
N LEU A 396 17.11 -8.93 -3.93
CA LEU A 396 15.87 -8.31 -3.47
C LEU A 396 15.42 -7.18 -4.40
N ILE A 397 16.32 -6.26 -4.77
CA ILE A 397 16.00 -5.16 -5.69
C ILE A 397 15.59 -5.70 -7.07
N LYS A 398 16.28 -6.73 -7.58
CA LYS A 398 15.90 -7.39 -8.83
C LYS A 398 14.52 -8.04 -8.75
N ILE A 399 14.17 -8.68 -7.63
CA ILE A 399 12.83 -9.23 -7.41
C ILE A 399 11.80 -8.10 -7.46
N ILE A 400 12.02 -7.00 -6.73
CA ILE A 400 11.10 -5.85 -6.75
C ILE A 400 10.94 -5.29 -8.17
N GLY A 401 12.04 -5.07 -8.90
CA GLY A 401 12.01 -4.55 -10.26
C GLY A 401 11.32 -5.48 -11.25
N ASN A 402 11.60 -6.78 -11.18
CA ASN A 402 10.96 -7.79 -12.02
C ASN A 402 9.46 -7.92 -11.70
N SER A 403 9.10 -7.87 -10.42
CA SER A 403 7.71 -7.84 -9.96
C SER A 403 7.00 -6.58 -10.46
N MET A 404 7.62 -5.40 -10.43
CA MET A 404 7.02 -4.18 -10.98
C MET A 404 6.82 -4.25 -12.50
N GLY A 405 7.72 -4.92 -13.23
CA GLY A 405 7.58 -5.12 -14.68
C GLY A 405 6.50 -6.16 -15.04
N ALA A 406 6.48 -7.31 -14.37
CA ALA A 406 5.56 -8.41 -14.63
C ALA A 406 4.14 -8.15 -14.06
N LEU A 407 4.06 -7.56 -12.86
CA LEU A 407 2.81 -7.24 -12.16
C LEU A 407 2.38 -5.78 -12.37
N GLY A 408 3.10 -5.00 -13.18
CA GLY A 408 2.81 -3.58 -13.42
C GLY A 408 1.37 -3.33 -13.91
N ASN A 409 0.79 -4.29 -14.64
CA ASN A 409 -0.61 -4.22 -15.04
C ASN A 409 -1.58 -4.43 -13.87
N LEU A 410 -1.26 -5.32 -12.92
CA LEU A 410 -2.05 -5.56 -11.71
C LEU A 410 -1.96 -4.40 -10.73
N THR A 411 -0.77 -3.84 -10.53
CA THR A 411 -0.58 -2.64 -9.70
C THR A 411 -1.31 -1.43 -10.28
N LEU A 412 -1.35 -1.29 -11.61
CA LEU A 412 -2.15 -0.27 -12.28
C LEU A 412 -3.66 -0.48 -12.05
N VAL A 413 -4.15 -1.72 -12.09
CA VAL A 413 -5.55 -2.04 -11.75
C VAL A 413 -5.88 -1.62 -10.32
N LEU A 414 -5.03 -1.99 -9.36
CA LEU A 414 -5.21 -1.60 -7.97
C LEU A 414 -5.24 -0.07 -7.82
N ALA A 415 -4.32 0.65 -8.45
CA ALA A 415 -4.28 2.10 -8.44
C ALA A 415 -5.57 2.73 -9.02
N ILE A 416 -6.09 2.19 -10.13
CA ILE A 416 -7.36 2.64 -10.73
C ILE A 416 -8.54 2.38 -9.78
N ILE A 417 -8.61 1.21 -9.15
CA ILE A 417 -9.68 0.85 -8.22
C ILE A 417 -9.67 1.76 -6.99
N VAL A 418 -8.49 1.98 -6.39
CA VAL A 418 -8.31 2.90 -5.26
C VAL A 418 -8.74 4.32 -5.65
N PHE A 419 -8.34 4.78 -6.83
CA PHE A 419 -8.75 6.08 -7.35
C PHE A 419 -10.28 6.18 -7.52
N ILE A 420 -10.92 5.17 -8.12
CA ILE A 420 -12.38 5.12 -8.30
C ILE A 420 -13.09 5.23 -6.95
N PHE A 421 -12.70 4.41 -5.96
CA PHE A 421 -13.33 4.45 -4.65
C PHE A 421 -13.07 5.76 -3.89
N ALA A 422 -11.88 6.35 -4.03
CA ALA A 422 -11.58 7.65 -3.44
C ALA A 422 -12.49 8.75 -4.01
N VAL A 423 -12.71 8.75 -5.33
CA VAL A 423 -13.63 9.71 -5.97
C VAL A 423 -15.08 9.41 -5.61
N VAL A 424 -15.51 8.15 -5.58
CA VAL A 424 -16.87 7.75 -5.18
C VAL A 424 -17.16 8.20 -3.74
N GLY A 425 -16.26 7.92 -2.80
CA GLY A 425 -16.39 8.33 -1.39
C GLY A 425 -16.49 9.85 -1.24
N MET A 426 -15.63 10.59 -1.96
CA MET A 426 -15.65 12.05 -1.95
C MET A 426 -16.96 12.62 -2.50
N GLN A 427 -17.47 12.09 -3.62
CA GLN A 427 -18.70 12.58 -4.25
C GLN A 427 -19.96 12.23 -3.45
N LEU A 428 -19.99 11.06 -2.79
CA LEU A 428 -21.14 10.62 -1.99
C LEU A 428 -21.16 11.28 -0.60
N PHE A 429 -20.02 11.34 0.07
CA PHE A 429 -19.97 11.64 1.50
C PHE A 429 -19.30 12.99 1.81
N GLY A 430 -18.54 13.58 0.89
CA GLY A 430 -17.72 14.76 1.16
C GLY A 430 -18.51 15.98 1.66
N LYS A 431 -19.71 16.22 1.12
CA LYS A 431 -20.59 17.29 1.60
C LYS A 431 -21.15 17.00 3.00
N ASN A 432 -21.59 15.76 3.24
CA ASN A 432 -22.15 15.37 4.52
C ASN A 432 -21.12 15.49 5.64
N TYR A 433 -19.85 15.15 5.37
CA TYR A 433 -18.75 15.37 6.32
C TYR A 433 -18.57 16.83 6.70
N GLN A 434 -18.77 17.78 5.78
CA GLN A 434 -18.67 19.20 6.07
C GLN A 434 -19.90 19.72 6.81
N GLU A 435 -21.11 19.36 6.36
CA GLU A 435 -22.37 19.84 6.93
C GLU A 435 -22.68 19.24 8.31
N CYS A 436 -22.28 17.99 8.57
CA CYS A 436 -22.55 17.27 9.81
C CYS A 436 -21.33 17.10 10.73
N THR A 437 -20.30 17.93 10.59
CA THR A 437 -19.03 17.83 11.35
C THR A 437 -19.23 17.77 12.88
N CYS A 438 -20.21 18.51 13.41
CA CYS A 438 -20.49 18.54 14.85
C CYS A 438 -21.04 17.22 15.43
N LYS A 439 -21.44 16.24 14.60
CA LYS A 439 -21.85 14.92 15.10
C LYS A 439 -20.66 14.03 15.47
N ILE A 440 -19.52 14.24 14.81
CA ILE A 440 -18.33 13.38 14.90
C ILE A 440 -17.20 14.02 15.73
N SER A 441 -17.09 15.36 15.71
CA SER A 441 -16.09 16.13 16.43
C SER A 441 -16.74 17.09 17.43
N LYS A 442 -16.21 17.14 18.66
CA LYS A 442 -16.69 18.05 19.71
C LYS A 442 -16.41 19.52 19.36
N ASP A 443 -15.31 19.78 18.69
CA ASP A 443 -14.87 21.13 18.32
C ASP A 443 -15.49 21.60 16.99
N CYS A 444 -16.40 20.81 16.41
CA CYS A 444 -17.00 21.04 15.09
C CYS A 444 -15.97 21.26 13.95
N SER A 445 -14.73 20.81 14.16
CA SER A 445 -13.66 20.80 13.16
C SER A 445 -13.60 19.44 12.45
N LEU A 446 -13.19 19.45 11.18
CA LEU A 446 -13.06 18.22 10.40
C LEU A 446 -12.09 17.27 11.10
N PRO A 447 -12.48 16.00 11.31
CA PRO A 447 -11.57 15.02 11.91
C PRO A 447 -10.42 14.73 10.96
N ARG A 448 -9.33 14.15 11.49
CA ARG A 448 -8.14 13.78 10.70
C ARG A 448 -8.45 12.89 9.49
N TRP A 449 -9.46 12.03 9.63
CA TRP A 449 -9.93 11.13 8.57
C TRP A 449 -11.32 11.58 8.12
N HIS A 450 -11.41 12.20 6.93
CA HIS A 450 -12.67 12.67 6.37
C HIS A 450 -12.70 12.49 4.84
N MET A 451 -13.89 12.46 4.24
CA MET A 451 -14.05 12.32 2.78
C MET A 451 -14.36 13.62 2.05
N LYS A 452 -14.04 14.77 2.65
CA LYS A 452 -14.31 16.09 2.02
C LYS A 452 -13.50 16.30 0.74
N ASP A 453 -12.21 15.99 0.81
CA ASP A 453 -11.25 16.22 -0.28
C ASP A 453 -10.73 14.89 -0.84
N PHE A 454 -10.23 14.93 -2.08
CA PHE A 454 -9.76 13.73 -2.78
C PHE A 454 -8.65 13.01 -2.01
N PHE A 455 -7.64 13.74 -1.50
CA PHE A 455 -6.50 13.13 -0.82
C PHE A 455 -6.90 12.44 0.50
N HIS A 456 -7.75 13.07 1.31
CA HIS A 456 -8.23 12.46 2.56
C HIS A 456 -9.16 11.27 2.29
N SER A 457 -9.99 11.34 1.24
CA SER A 457 -10.79 10.19 0.78
C SER A 457 -9.91 9.04 0.31
N PHE A 458 -8.84 9.33 -0.45
CA PHE A 458 -7.83 8.35 -0.85
C PHE A 458 -7.15 7.70 0.35
N LEU A 459 -6.76 8.48 1.36
CA LEU A 459 -6.15 7.96 2.58
C LEU A 459 -7.11 7.05 3.37
N ILE A 460 -8.41 7.33 3.40
CA ILE A 460 -9.40 6.43 4.03
C ILE A 460 -9.49 5.12 3.24
N VAL A 461 -9.58 5.17 1.91
CA VAL A 461 -9.62 3.94 1.09
C VAL A 461 -8.34 3.11 1.30
N PHE A 462 -7.17 3.76 1.34
CA PHE A 462 -5.91 3.11 1.64
C PHE A 462 -5.91 2.47 3.04
N ARG A 463 -6.41 3.18 4.06
CA ARG A 463 -6.55 2.68 5.42
C ARG A 463 -7.44 1.43 5.50
N VAL A 464 -8.56 1.42 4.76
CA VAL A 464 -9.46 0.26 4.65
C VAL A 464 -8.73 -0.94 4.03
N LEU A 465 -7.88 -0.75 3.01
CA LEU A 465 -7.06 -1.82 2.42
C LEU A 465 -5.99 -2.36 3.37
N CYS A 466 -5.52 -1.53 4.31
CA CYS A 466 -4.63 -1.98 5.39
C CYS A 466 -5.36 -2.81 6.47
N GLY A 467 -6.69 -2.95 6.39
CA GLY A 467 -7.49 -3.70 7.35
C GLY A 467 -8.13 -2.85 8.44
N GLU A 468 -7.96 -1.53 8.42
CA GLU A 468 -8.57 -0.60 9.40
C GLU A 468 -9.76 0.14 8.78
N TRP A 469 -10.98 -0.35 9.01
CA TRP A 469 -12.19 0.13 8.33
C TRP A 469 -13.30 0.57 9.29
N ILE A 470 -13.42 -0.07 10.45
CA ILE A 470 -14.55 0.06 11.37
C ILE A 470 -14.67 1.47 11.96
N GLU A 471 -13.55 2.08 12.37
CA GLU A 471 -13.55 3.43 12.96
C GLU A 471 -14.08 4.47 11.97
N THR A 472 -13.53 4.47 10.76
CA THR A 472 -13.94 5.38 9.68
C THR A 472 -15.35 5.11 9.18
N MET A 473 -15.80 3.85 9.27
CA MET A 473 -17.17 3.48 8.90
C MET A 473 -18.17 4.04 9.92
N TRP A 474 -17.88 4.01 11.22
CA TRP A 474 -18.73 4.63 12.25
C TRP A 474 -18.96 6.12 11.98
N ASP A 475 -17.89 6.86 11.72
CA ASP A 475 -17.99 8.29 11.41
C ASP A 475 -18.79 8.53 10.10
N CYS A 476 -18.60 7.69 9.07
CA CYS A 476 -19.39 7.75 7.84
C CYS A 476 -20.89 7.56 8.12
N MET A 477 -21.24 6.52 8.89
CA MET A 477 -22.62 6.15 9.15
C MET A 477 -23.36 7.23 9.95
N GLU A 478 -22.67 7.94 10.83
CA GLU A 478 -23.25 9.02 11.63
C GLU A 478 -23.49 10.30 10.79
N VAL A 479 -22.64 10.58 9.80
CA VAL A 479 -22.80 11.77 8.92
C VAL A 479 -23.71 11.53 7.70
N ALA A 480 -23.65 10.36 7.09
CA ALA A 480 -24.30 10.09 5.80
C ALA A 480 -25.38 9.00 5.84
N GLY A 481 -25.50 8.28 6.95
CA GLY A 481 -26.46 7.19 7.13
C GLY A 481 -25.88 5.80 6.90
N GLN A 482 -26.52 4.81 7.53
CA GLN A 482 -26.04 3.44 7.63
C GLN A 482 -25.93 2.67 6.28
N PRO A 483 -26.98 2.59 5.43
CA PRO A 483 -27.00 1.61 4.34
C PRO A 483 -25.97 1.92 3.26
N LEU A 484 -25.78 3.19 2.92
CA LEU A 484 -24.84 3.60 1.87
C LEU A 484 -23.38 3.45 2.33
N CYS A 485 -23.06 3.83 3.58
CA CYS A 485 -21.72 3.69 4.12
C CYS A 485 -21.32 2.21 4.24
N ILE A 486 -22.19 1.35 4.80
CA ILE A 486 -21.90 -0.09 4.91
C ILE A 486 -21.66 -0.69 3.52
N LEU A 487 -22.51 -0.37 2.53
CA LEU A 487 -22.35 -0.88 1.17
C LEU A 487 -21.00 -0.48 0.56
N VAL A 488 -20.63 0.81 0.63
CA VAL A 488 -19.38 1.29 0.04
C VAL A 488 -18.16 0.69 0.73
N PHE A 489 -18.12 0.69 2.07
CA PHE A 489 -16.98 0.15 2.81
C PHE A 489 -16.80 -1.36 2.63
N MET A 490 -17.90 -2.13 2.62
CA MET A 490 -17.84 -3.57 2.37
C MET A 490 -17.40 -3.87 0.94
N LEU A 491 -17.84 -3.08 -0.06
CA LEU A 491 -17.36 -3.23 -1.43
C LEU A 491 -15.86 -2.91 -1.56
N VAL A 492 -15.39 -1.82 -0.93
CA VAL A 492 -13.97 -1.46 -0.93
C VAL A 492 -13.14 -2.56 -0.30
N MET A 493 -13.55 -3.10 0.84
CA MET A 493 -12.83 -4.18 1.51
C MET A 493 -12.80 -5.45 0.65
N VAL A 494 -13.95 -5.92 0.16
CA VAL A 494 -14.02 -7.20 -0.57
C VAL A 494 -13.29 -7.11 -1.91
N ILE A 495 -13.57 -6.07 -2.71
CA ILE A 495 -12.94 -5.91 -4.03
C ILE A 495 -11.46 -5.55 -3.87
N GLY A 496 -11.15 -4.64 -2.94
CA GLY A 496 -9.81 -4.17 -2.69
C GLY A 496 -8.89 -5.27 -2.19
N ASN A 497 -9.29 -6.00 -1.14
CA ASN A 497 -8.47 -7.07 -0.57
C ASN A 497 -8.33 -8.27 -1.51
N LEU A 498 -9.34 -8.55 -2.35
CA LEU A 498 -9.20 -9.55 -3.41
C LEU A 498 -8.11 -9.17 -4.42
N VAL A 499 -8.05 -7.89 -4.82
CA VAL A 499 -7.03 -7.41 -5.76
C VAL A 499 -5.67 -7.34 -5.08
N VAL A 500 -5.57 -6.89 -3.84
CA VAL A 500 -4.33 -6.88 -3.06
C VAL A 500 -3.80 -8.30 -2.85
N SER A 501 -4.65 -9.27 -2.55
CA SER A 501 -4.24 -10.67 -2.38
C SER A 501 -3.72 -11.32 -3.67
N ARG A 502 -4.02 -10.72 -4.83
CA ARG A 502 -3.58 -11.19 -6.15
C ARG A 502 -2.30 -10.51 -6.66
N VAL A 503 -2.02 -9.30 -6.19
CA VAL A 503 -0.78 -8.57 -6.46
C VAL A 503 0.32 -9.19 -5.63
#